data_AF-A0A430LAJ3-F1
#
_entry.id   AF-A0A430LAJ3-F1
#
_cell.length_a   1.000
_cell.length_b   1.000
_cell.length_c   1.000
_cell.angle_alpha   90.00
_cell.angle_beta   90.00
_cell.angle_gamma   90.00
#
_symmetry.space_group_name_H-M   'P 1'
#
loop_
_entity.id
_entity.type
_entity.pdbx_description
1 polymer ?
#
loop_
_entity_poly.entity_id
_entity_poly.type
_entity_poly.pdbx_seq_one_letter_code
_entity_poly.pdbx_strand_id
1 'polypeptide(L)'
;MSGNSTKDRINHKRIDELLENTLVADPGAKYAKEYFLDLSTLSPFVAGPNSVKVANPVEKLIAEDIAIDKAYLLSCTNGRSTDFAAAARVFREAGDNGKPAKIHPRVKLYLAPASLAEQRMSEEAGDWQVLVQSGAELLPAGCATCIGLGQGLLEEGEVSISASNRNYAGRMGSPKALCYLASPEVVAASAIQGRIASPGWYLKPEGVDKVVVGEGTGDFAADKARSIQDAFGQIIGEMEGVITAAETEGPAEESASPPVTEGETLTGILPGFPEKVEGEIVFCDNDNINTDGIYPGRYTYQDGMTTEQMALVCMENYDTEFRNIIRPNDVLVAGYSFGCGSSREQAATSILANQIPLVVAGSFSNIFGRNSINNALLGIEIPKLVERLREVYGDDPAKPLTRRTGWKLVWDVRRSQVTITEQDGTSWVEKVGEMPPNVQEIIAKGGIVKWVQSTLQA
;
A
#
# COMPACT_ATOMS: atom_id res chain seq x y z
N MET A 1 40.96 -0.07 8.36
CA MET A 1 39.55 0.07 8.78
C MET A 1 39.54 0.87 10.07
N SER A 2 39.36 2.19 9.98
CA SER A 2 39.32 3.07 11.16
C SER A 2 38.07 2.76 11.98
N GLY A 3 38.27 2.18 13.16
CA GLY A 3 37.23 1.79 14.10
C GLY A 3 36.61 2.99 14.80
N ASN A 4 35.68 3.68 14.15
CA ASN A 4 34.71 4.50 14.87
C ASN A 4 33.44 3.68 15.05
N SER A 5 33.13 3.37 16.31
CA SER A 5 31.91 2.66 16.64
C SER A 5 30.69 3.49 16.19
N THR A 6 29.54 2.85 15.99
CA THR A 6 28.30 3.58 15.68
C THR A 6 27.98 4.64 16.74
N LYS A 7 28.36 4.42 18.01
CA LYS A 7 28.22 5.40 19.10
C LYS A 7 29.09 6.64 18.89
N ASP A 8 30.27 6.50 18.30
CA ASP A 8 31.15 7.64 18.02
C ASP A 8 30.66 8.44 16.81
N ARG A 9 29.96 7.79 15.87
CA ARG A 9 29.41 8.42 14.66
C ARG A 9 28.01 9.04 14.85
N ILE A 10 27.19 8.46 15.73
CA ILE A 10 25.85 8.95 16.05
C ILE A 10 25.78 9.17 17.57
N ASN A 11 26.01 10.42 17.96
CA ASN A 11 25.96 10.90 19.34
C ASN A 11 25.20 12.23 19.39
N HIS A 12 24.88 12.70 20.61
CA HIS A 12 24.12 13.93 20.82
C HIS A 12 24.74 15.12 20.10
N LYS A 13 26.06 15.32 20.20
CA LYS A 13 26.74 16.40 19.48
C LYS A 13 26.49 16.34 17.97
N ARG A 14 26.57 15.16 17.34
CA ARG A 14 26.31 15.02 15.90
C ARG A 14 24.84 15.25 15.55
N ILE A 15 23.92 14.86 16.43
CA ILE A 15 22.49 15.15 16.27
C ILE A 15 22.26 16.65 16.38
N ASP A 16 22.84 17.32 17.38
CA ASP A 16 22.75 18.77 17.57
C ASP A 16 23.32 19.51 16.36
N GLU A 17 24.48 19.10 15.84
CA GLU A 17 25.06 19.63 14.60
C GLU A 17 24.12 19.48 13.39
N LEU A 18 23.41 18.35 13.27
CA LEU A 18 22.44 18.11 12.20
C LEU A 18 21.14 18.91 12.38
N LEU A 19 20.75 19.20 13.62
CA LEU A 19 19.60 20.06 13.92
C LEU A 19 19.94 21.53 13.61
N GLU A 20 21.14 21.99 14.01
CA GLU A 20 21.64 23.33 13.70
C GLU A 20 21.83 23.53 12.19
N ASN A 21 22.28 22.49 11.49
CA ASN A 21 22.49 22.49 10.04
C ASN A 21 21.49 21.56 9.35
N THR A 22 20.20 21.82 9.57
CA THR A 22 19.12 21.02 9.00
C THR A 22 19.26 20.93 7.47
N LEU A 23 19.32 19.71 6.94
CA LEU A 23 19.30 19.49 5.50
C LEU A 23 17.93 19.92 4.96
N VAL A 24 17.94 20.94 4.10
CA VAL A 24 16.75 21.46 3.42
C VAL A 24 16.86 21.22 1.92
N ALA A 25 15.72 21.25 1.23
CA ALA A 25 15.72 21.23 -0.23
C ALA A 25 16.42 22.48 -0.78
N ASP A 26 17.08 22.35 -1.94
CA ASP A 26 17.68 23.49 -2.61
C ASP A 26 16.61 24.54 -2.95
N PRO A 27 16.93 25.84 -2.82
CA PRO A 27 16.03 26.90 -3.28
C PRO A 27 15.66 26.71 -4.76
N GLY A 28 14.36 26.65 -5.06
CA GLY A 28 13.85 26.45 -6.43
C GLY A 28 13.86 25.00 -6.91
N ALA A 29 14.02 24.02 -6.03
CA ALA A 29 13.83 22.60 -6.35
C ALA A 29 12.46 22.38 -7.03
N LYS A 30 12.47 21.63 -8.14
CA LYS A 30 11.24 21.32 -8.90
C LYS A 30 10.67 19.97 -8.46
N TYR A 31 9.40 19.96 -8.10
CA TYR A 31 8.66 18.76 -7.75
C TYR A 31 7.82 18.28 -8.95
N ALA A 32 7.71 16.97 -9.13
CA ALA A 32 6.88 16.40 -10.20
C ALA A 32 5.37 16.66 -9.98
N LYS A 33 4.96 16.80 -8.71
CA LYS A 33 3.64 17.24 -8.26
C LYS A 33 3.77 17.95 -6.92
N GLU A 34 2.91 18.92 -6.68
CA GLU A 34 2.83 19.67 -5.42
C GLU A 34 1.40 19.54 -4.86
N TYR A 35 1.31 19.34 -3.55
CA TYR A 35 0.05 19.24 -2.82
C TYR A 35 0.20 20.03 -1.52
N PHE A 36 -0.88 20.65 -1.06
CA PHE A 36 -0.91 21.36 0.22
C PHE A 36 -2.03 20.85 1.13
N LEU A 37 -1.84 21.05 2.43
CA LEU A 37 -2.82 20.79 3.49
C LEU A 37 -2.72 21.89 4.53
N ASP A 38 -3.81 22.60 4.78
CA ASP A 38 -3.87 23.64 5.81
C ASP A 38 -4.09 22.99 7.18
N LEU A 39 -3.03 22.97 8.00
CA LEU A 39 -3.06 22.38 9.33
C LEU A 39 -4.05 23.06 10.27
N SER A 40 -4.40 24.33 10.05
CA SER A 40 -5.37 25.06 10.88
C SER A 40 -6.81 24.56 10.69
N THR A 41 -7.06 23.81 9.60
CA THR A 41 -8.36 23.25 9.25
C THR A 41 -8.50 21.79 9.67
N LEU A 42 -7.46 21.21 10.27
CA LEU A 42 -7.41 19.80 10.65
C LEU A 42 -8.02 19.56 12.04
N SER A 43 -8.93 18.59 12.14
CA SER A 43 -9.36 17.97 13.41
C SER A 43 -8.82 16.53 13.50
N PRO A 44 -9.01 15.79 14.60
CA PRO A 44 -8.59 14.38 14.65
C PRO A 44 -9.35 13.53 13.63
N PHE A 45 -8.65 12.61 12.97
CA PHE A 45 -9.23 11.69 11.99
C PHE A 45 -9.10 10.24 12.46
N VAL A 46 -10.02 9.42 11.95
CA VAL A 46 -10.00 7.97 12.10
C VAL A 46 -10.07 7.35 10.71
N ALA A 47 -9.16 6.41 10.41
CA ALA A 47 -9.17 5.66 9.17
C ALA A 47 -9.83 4.28 9.34
N GLY A 48 -10.74 3.91 8.44
CA GLY A 48 -11.41 2.62 8.44
C GLY A 48 -12.94 2.69 8.31
N PRO A 49 -13.61 1.53 8.48
CA PRO A 49 -13.00 0.25 8.83
C PRO A 49 -12.25 -0.40 7.65
N ASN A 50 -11.27 -1.25 7.95
CA ASN A 50 -10.61 -2.18 7.02
C ASN A 50 -9.95 -1.58 5.76
N SER A 51 -9.77 -0.26 5.72
CA SER A 51 -9.09 0.46 4.66
C SER A 51 -8.33 1.65 5.25
N VAL A 52 -7.08 1.82 4.81
CA VAL A 52 -6.26 3.00 5.14
C VAL A 52 -6.64 4.22 4.30
N LYS A 53 -7.44 4.03 3.23
CA LYS A 53 -7.85 5.09 2.31
C LYS A 53 -9.18 5.73 2.69
N VAL A 54 -9.97 5.08 3.54
CA VAL A 54 -11.21 5.64 4.08
C VAL A 54 -10.87 6.37 5.36
N ALA A 55 -10.81 7.71 5.31
CA ALA A 55 -10.49 8.53 6.47
C ALA A 55 -11.61 9.54 6.72
N ASN A 56 -12.09 9.62 7.96
CA ASN A 56 -13.19 10.49 8.37
C ASN A 56 -12.76 11.34 9.58
N PRO A 57 -13.25 12.59 9.70
CA PRO A 57 -13.17 13.30 10.97
C PRO A 57 -13.77 12.47 12.10
N VAL A 58 -13.15 12.46 13.27
CA VAL A 58 -13.60 11.65 14.41
C VAL A 58 -15.03 11.96 14.82
N GLU A 59 -15.46 13.22 14.68
CA GLU A 59 -16.81 13.69 15.03
C GLU A 59 -17.90 12.99 14.22
N LYS A 60 -17.62 12.66 12.95
CA LYS A 60 -18.54 11.89 12.12
C LYS A 60 -18.76 10.50 12.70
N LEU A 61 -17.67 9.81 13.07
CA LEU A 61 -17.76 8.45 13.61
C LEU A 61 -18.34 8.41 15.02
N ILE A 62 -18.15 9.47 15.82
CA ILE A 62 -18.82 9.61 17.12
C ILE A 62 -20.35 9.64 16.94
N ALA A 63 -20.85 10.34 15.91
CA ALA A 63 -22.29 10.39 15.61
C ALA A 63 -22.87 9.06 15.15
N GLU A 64 -22.04 8.14 14.65
CA GLU A 64 -22.42 6.78 14.26
C GLU A 64 -22.45 5.80 15.45
N ASP A 65 -22.02 6.23 16.65
CA ASP A 65 -22.03 5.46 17.91
C ASP A 65 -21.39 4.06 17.82
N ILE A 66 -20.25 3.99 17.12
CA ILE A 66 -19.56 2.73 16.84
C ILE A 66 -18.92 2.18 18.12
N ALA A 67 -19.51 1.14 18.69
CA ALA A 67 -18.95 0.42 19.82
C ALA A 67 -17.66 -0.33 19.45
N ILE A 68 -16.74 -0.46 20.41
CA ILE A 68 -15.47 -1.19 20.22
C ILE A 68 -15.30 -2.29 21.27
N ASP A 69 -14.55 -3.32 20.91
CA ASP A 69 -14.23 -4.48 21.77
C ASP A 69 -12.75 -4.50 22.15
N LYS A 70 -11.88 -4.03 21.24
CA LYS A 70 -10.43 -3.99 21.46
C LYS A 70 -9.84 -2.63 21.11
N ALA A 71 -8.88 -2.20 21.91
CA ALA A 71 -8.08 -1.01 21.69
C ALA A 71 -6.60 -1.38 21.70
N TYR A 72 -5.79 -0.74 20.86
CA TYR A 72 -4.37 -1.09 20.72
C TYR A 72 -3.48 0.16 20.77
N LEU A 73 -2.67 0.27 21.83
CA LEU A 73 -1.58 1.23 21.96
C LEU A 73 -0.25 0.50 21.76
N LEU A 74 0.13 0.30 20.50
CA LEU A 74 1.30 -0.47 20.11
C LEU A 74 1.78 -0.11 18.70
N SER A 75 2.75 -0.90 18.20
CA SER A 75 3.42 -0.77 16.90
C SER A 75 4.57 0.23 16.88
N CYS A 76 5.40 0.14 15.85
CA CYS A 76 6.47 1.11 15.59
C CYS A 76 5.97 2.51 15.26
N THR A 77 4.69 2.67 14.90
CA THR A 77 4.11 3.97 14.50
C THR A 77 3.85 4.85 15.71
N ASN A 78 3.17 4.31 16.72
CA ASN A 78 2.77 5.05 17.92
C ASN A 78 2.97 4.25 19.22
N GLY A 79 4.06 3.48 19.30
CA GLY A 79 4.48 2.76 20.51
C GLY A 79 5.67 3.42 21.24
N ARG A 80 5.87 4.73 21.05
CA ARG A 80 6.95 5.48 21.71
C ARG A 80 6.46 6.07 23.03
N SER A 81 7.40 6.43 23.90
CA SER A 81 7.16 7.07 25.20
C SER A 81 6.25 8.30 25.10
N THR A 82 6.46 9.16 24.09
CA THR A 82 5.61 10.34 23.85
C THR A 82 4.18 9.99 23.43
N ASP A 83 4.00 8.91 22.66
CA ASP A 83 2.68 8.40 22.29
C ASP A 83 1.93 7.86 23.52
N PHE A 84 2.64 7.15 24.41
CA PHE A 84 2.08 6.70 25.69
C PHE A 84 1.77 7.86 26.64
N ALA A 85 2.59 8.91 26.66
CA ALA A 85 2.30 10.11 27.43
C ALA A 85 1.00 10.79 26.97
N ALA A 86 0.79 10.88 25.65
CA ALA A 86 -0.44 11.43 25.08
C ALA A 86 -1.68 10.61 25.48
N ALA A 87 -1.61 9.28 25.37
CA ALA A 87 -2.68 8.39 25.83
C ALA A 87 -2.90 8.48 27.36
N ALA A 88 -1.83 8.45 28.15
CA ALA A 88 -1.89 8.52 29.61
C ALA A 88 -2.52 9.83 30.10
N ARG A 89 -2.26 10.95 29.41
CA ARG A 89 -2.91 12.23 29.69
C ARG A 89 -4.44 12.12 29.60
N VAL A 90 -4.98 11.46 28.58
CA VAL A 90 -6.44 11.24 28.45
C VAL A 90 -7.00 10.49 29.65
N PHE A 91 -6.32 9.41 30.07
CA PHE A 91 -6.73 8.65 31.26
C PHE A 91 -6.65 9.46 32.56
N ARG A 92 -5.64 10.34 32.70
CA ARG A 92 -5.52 11.23 33.86
C ARG A 92 -6.64 12.26 33.91
N GLU A 93 -6.92 12.93 32.79
CA GLU A 93 -7.93 13.98 32.72
C GLU A 93 -9.36 13.45 32.88
N ALA A 94 -9.64 12.24 32.37
CA ALA A 94 -10.92 11.56 32.58
C ALA A 94 -11.04 10.89 33.97
N GLY A 95 -9.94 10.85 34.73
CA GLY A 95 -9.86 10.27 36.05
C GLY A 95 -10.50 11.14 37.13
N ASP A 96 -10.66 10.58 38.33
CA ASP A 96 -11.20 11.29 39.49
C ASP A 96 -10.38 10.94 40.74
N ASN A 97 -10.35 11.85 41.71
CA ASN A 97 -9.64 11.72 42.99
C ASN A 97 -8.15 11.32 42.82
N GLY A 98 -7.49 11.88 41.80
CA GLY A 98 -6.08 11.63 41.50
C GLY A 98 -5.78 10.23 40.96
N LYS A 99 -6.80 9.45 40.58
CA LYS A 99 -6.65 8.14 39.93
C LYS A 99 -7.02 8.24 38.45
N PRO A 100 -6.32 7.54 37.56
CA PRO A 100 -6.71 7.53 36.16
C PRO A 100 -8.04 6.81 35.95
N ALA A 101 -8.75 7.19 34.89
CA ALA A 101 -9.97 6.52 34.46
C ALA A 101 -9.75 5.03 34.22
N LYS A 102 -10.81 4.23 34.38
CA LYS A 102 -10.78 2.80 34.04
C LYS A 102 -11.21 2.59 32.60
N ILE A 103 -10.60 1.60 31.95
CA ILE A 103 -11.07 1.12 30.64
C ILE A 103 -12.51 0.61 30.78
N HIS A 104 -13.34 0.87 29.77
CA HIS A 104 -14.72 0.41 29.76
C HIS A 104 -14.78 -1.12 29.92
N PRO A 105 -15.69 -1.71 30.72
CA PRO A 105 -15.71 -3.16 31.00
C PRO A 105 -15.79 -4.10 29.79
N ARG A 106 -16.29 -3.59 28.65
CA ARG A 106 -16.36 -4.33 27.37
C ARG A 106 -15.05 -4.35 26.59
N VAL A 107 -14.14 -3.40 26.85
CA VAL A 107 -12.97 -3.16 26.01
C VAL A 107 -11.74 -3.82 26.62
N LYS A 108 -10.96 -4.51 25.80
CA LYS A 108 -9.58 -4.89 26.13
C LYS A 108 -8.61 -3.92 25.47
N LEU A 109 -7.82 -3.20 26.28
CA LEU A 109 -6.76 -2.33 25.80
C LEU A 109 -5.42 -3.07 25.87
N TYR A 110 -4.76 -3.26 24.74
CA TYR A 110 -3.44 -3.87 24.65
C TYR A 110 -2.35 -2.81 24.53
N LEU A 111 -1.27 -2.98 25.30
CA LEU A 111 -0.15 -2.04 25.39
C LEU A 111 1.16 -2.75 25.04
N ALA A 112 1.83 -2.32 23.97
CA ALA A 112 3.14 -2.87 23.57
C ALA A 112 4.09 -1.75 23.14
N PRO A 113 5.28 -1.61 23.76
CA PRO A 113 6.22 -0.56 23.41
C PRO A 113 6.99 -0.92 22.13
N ALA A 114 7.35 0.10 21.35
CA ALA A 114 8.14 -0.08 20.13
C ALA A 114 9.54 -0.65 20.44
N SER A 115 10.07 -0.40 21.64
CA SER A 115 11.29 -1.00 22.16
C SER A 115 11.32 -0.99 23.69
N LEU A 116 12.24 -1.76 24.28
CA LEU A 116 12.49 -1.72 25.73
C LEU A 116 12.99 -0.35 26.21
N ALA A 117 13.64 0.44 25.35
CA ALA A 117 14.07 1.79 25.71
C ALA A 117 12.87 2.74 25.81
N GLU A 118 11.92 2.67 24.87
CA GLU A 118 10.68 3.45 24.92
C GLU A 118 9.82 3.09 26.14
N GLN A 119 9.79 1.81 26.49
CA GLN A 119 9.13 1.36 27.72
C GLN A 119 9.75 2.02 28.96
N ARG A 120 11.07 1.92 29.11
CA ARG A 120 11.78 2.52 30.26
C ARG A 120 11.54 4.02 30.37
N MET A 121 11.60 4.76 29.26
CA MET A 121 11.32 6.20 29.27
C MET A 121 9.88 6.50 29.71
N SER A 122 8.91 5.70 29.27
CA SER A 122 7.50 5.82 29.70
C SER A 122 7.29 5.45 31.17
N GLU A 123 8.03 4.46 31.68
CA GLU A 123 8.03 4.05 33.09
C GLU A 123 8.66 5.12 34.00
N GLU A 124 9.77 5.72 33.58
CA GLU A 124 10.46 6.81 34.30
C GLU A 124 9.59 8.07 34.37
N ALA A 125 8.83 8.37 33.30
CA ALA A 125 7.88 9.47 33.27
C ALA A 125 6.59 9.21 34.08
N GLY A 126 6.32 7.96 34.46
CA GLY A 126 5.11 7.56 35.16
C GLY A 126 3.88 7.34 34.24
N ASP A 127 4.03 7.52 32.93
CA ASP A 127 2.96 7.35 31.94
C ASP A 127 2.57 5.89 31.76
N TRP A 128 3.55 4.99 31.78
CA TRP A 128 3.33 3.56 31.68
C TRP A 128 2.40 3.05 32.80
N GLN A 129 2.66 3.49 34.03
CA GLN A 129 1.91 3.09 35.22
C GLN A 129 0.48 3.60 35.17
N VAL A 130 0.22 4.76 34.57
CA VAL A 130 -1.16 5.24 34.37
C VAL A 130 -1.95 4.28 33.50
N LEU A 131 -1.40 3.85 32.37
CA LEU A 131 -2.07 2.93 31.45
C LEU A 131 -2.28 1.55 32.09
N VAL A 132 -1.27 1.03 32.80
CA VAL A 132 -1.38 -0.23 33.55
C VAL A 132 -2.45 -0.14 34.65
N GLN A 133 -2.44 0.92 35.45
CA GLN A 133 -3.43 1.13 36.51
C GLN A 133 -4.85 1.30 35.95
N SER A 134 -4.99 1.77 34.71
CA SER A 134 -6.29 1.90 34.02
C SER A 134 -6.86 0.54 33.58
N GLY A 135 -6.02 -0.51 33.56
CA GLY A 135 -6.38 -1.90 33.27
C GLY A 135 -5.82 -2.45 31.94
N ALA A 136 -4.80 -1.80 31.35
CA ALA A 136 -4.24 -2.25 30.07
C ALA A 136 -3.54 -3.62 30.19
N GLU A 137 -3.73 -4.48 29.21
CA GLU A 137 -3.03 -5.76 29.05
C GLU A 137 -1.67 -5.56 28.37
N LEU A 138 -0.60 -5.96 29.05
CA LEU A 138 0.76 -5.78 28.56
C LEU A 138 1.15 -6.85 27.55
N LEU A 139 1.84 -6.41 26.50
CA LEU A 139 2.49 -7.27 25.51
C LEU A 139 4.00 -6.99 25.48
N PRO A 140 4.83 -7.98 25.07
CA PRO A 140 6.25 -7.75 24.87
C PRO A 140 6.52 -6.65 23.84
N ALA A 141 7.67 -5.98 23.98
CA ALA A 141 8.13 -5.02 22.98
C ALA A 141 8.22 -5.67 21.59
N GLY A 142 7.46 -5.15 20.63
CA GLY A 142 7.39 -5.74 19.29
C GLY A 142 6.13 -5.39 18.51
N CYS A 143 5.94 -6.05 17.37
CA CYS A 143 4.82 -5.79 16.46
C CYS A 143 3.47 -6.28 17.01
N ALA A 144 3.46 -7.45 17.67
CA ALA A 144 2.25 -8.09 18.19
C ALA A 144 1.10 -8.13 17.17
N THR A 145 -0.12 -7.77 17.59
CA THR A 145 -1.34 -7.86 16.78
C THR A 145 -1.32 -6.97 15.55
N CYS A 146 -0.45 -5.94 15.49
CA CYS A 146 -0.27 -5.08 14.31
C CYS A 146 0.12 -5.87 13.04
N ILE A 147 0.69 -7.07 13.18
CA ILE A 147 1.02 -7.99 12.08
C ILE A 147 0.22 -9.28 12.13
N GLY A 148 -0.82 -9.36 12.97
CA GLY A 148 -1.66 -10.53 13.11
C GLY A 148 -1.01 -11.66 13.91
N LEU A 149 -0.12 -11.34 14.86
CA LEU A 149 0.54 -12.32 15.74
C LEU A 149 0.32 -12.01 17.22
N GLY A 150 0.46 -13.04 18.06
CA GLY A 150 0.44 -12.91 19.52
C GLY A 150 -0.97 -12.84 20.13
N GLN A 151 -1.03 -12.34 21.37
CA GLN A 151 -2.26 -12.22 22.14
C GLN A 151 -3.08 -11.00 21.70
N GLY A 152 -4.41 -11.13 21.75
CA GLY A 152 -5.33 -10.03 21.49
C GLY A 152 -5.74 -9.88 20.03
N LEU A 153 -5.58 -10.92 19.20
CA LEU A 153 -6.09 -10.93 17.83
C LEU A 153 -7.59 -10.71 17.79
N LEU A 154 -8.07 -10.05 16.74
CA LEU A 154 -9.50 -9.85 16.52
C LEU A 154 -10.20 -11.16 16.14
N GLU A 155 -11.37 -11.36 16.70
CA GLU A 155 -12.29 -12.46 16.43
C GLU A 155 -13.39 -12.02 15.44
N GLU A 156 -14.16 -12.97 14.93
CA GLU A 156 -15.26 -12.65 14.01
C GLU A 156 -16.30 -11.75 14.68
N GLY A 157 -16.67 -10.65 14.01
CA GLY A 157 -17.67 -9.69 14.50
C GLY A 157 -17.14 -8.64 15.48
N GLU A 158 -15.89 -8.75 15.95
CA GLU A 158 -15.31 -7.73 16.83
C GLU A 158 -14.92 -6.45 16.08
N VAL A 159 -15.02 -5.33 16.79
CA VAL A 159 -14.59 -4.01 16.34
C VAL A 159 -13.42 -3.53 17.17
N SER A 160 -12.44 -2.91 16.52
CA SER A 160 -11.30 -2.32 17.22
C SER A 160 -10.85 -0.97 16.71
N ILE A 161 -10.12 -0.28 17.58
CA ILE A 161 -9.41 0.95 17.24
C ILE A 161 -7.93 0.82 17.64
N SER A 162 -7.02 1.17 16.74
CA SER A 162 -5.59 0.90 16.86
C SER A 162 -4.76 2.13 16.55
N ALA A 163 -3.70 2.37 17.34
CA ALA A 163 -2.66 3.36 17.04
C ALA A 163 -1.56 2.79 16.11
N SER A 164 -1.93 1.84 15.26
CA SER A 164 -1.06 1.28 14.22
C SER A 164 -1.27 1.99 12.88
N ASN A 165 -0.65 1.49 11.82
CA ASN A 165 -0.67 2.11 10.49
C ASN A 165 -1.44 1.32 9.42
N ARG A 166 -1.96 0.13 9.75
CA ARG A 166 -2.63 -0.76 8.81
C ARG A 166 -3.78 -1.50 9.47
N ASN A 167 -4.94 -1.47 8.82
CA ASN A 167 -6.18 -2.08 9.28
C ASN A 167 -6.81 -3.04 8.27
N TYR A 168 -6.13 -3.46 7.20
CA TYR A 168 -6.70 -4.33 6.16
C TYR A 168 -7.48 -5.53 6.76
N ALA A 169 -8.52 -6.00 6.05
CA ALA A 169 -9.25 -7.20 6.44
C ALA A 169 -8.28 -8.36 6.68
N GLY A 170 -8.39 -9.02 7.84
CA GLY A 170 -7.54 -10.16 8.21
C GLY A 170 -6.15 -9.78 8.75
N ARG A 171 -5.82 -8.48 8.83
CA ARG A 171 -4.51 -8.00 9.26
C ARG A 171 -4.22 -8.25 10.74
N MET A 172 -5.20 -7.97 11.60
CA MET A 172 -5.04 -8.04 13.06
C MET A 172 -5.79 -9.23 13.68
N GLY A 173 -6.24 -10.19 12.86
CA GLY A 173 -7.07 -11.31 13.29
C GLY A 173 -8.02 -11.77 12.18
N SER A 174 -9.28 -11.99 12.52
CA SER A 174 -10.32 -12.43 11.59
C SER A 174 -10.53 -11.45 10.41
N PRO A 175 -10.65 -11.94 9.16
CA PRO A 175 -11.09 -11.14 8.01
C PRO A 175 -12.47 -10.52 8.15
N LYS A 176 -13.30 -11.04 9.05
CA LYS A 176 -14.65 -10.55 9.35
C LYS A 176 -14.72 -9.59 10.54
N ALA A 177 -13.58 -9.22 11.12
CA ALA A 177 -13.50 -8.17 12.13
C ALA A 177 -13.42 -6.79 11.46
N LEU A 178 -13.74 -5.74 12.20
CA LEU A 178 -13.57 -4.36 11.76
C LEU A 178 -12.44 -3.69 12.55
N CYS A 179 -11.49 -3.09 11.84
CA CYS A 179 -10.37 -2.37 12.46
C CYS A 179 -10.31 -0.91 11.98
N TYR A 180 -10.23 -0.01 12.93
CA TYR A 180 -10.04 1.43 12.73
C TYR A 180 -8.64 1.85 13.21
N LEU A 181 -8.08 2.88 12.57
CA LEU A 181 -6.80 3.48 12.95
C LEU A 181 -7.02 4.90 13.46
N ALA A 182 -6.38 5.26 14.56
CA ALA A 182 -6.48 6.59 15.15
C ALA A 182 -5.23 6.97 15.96
N SER A 183 -5.14 8.21 16.40
CA SER A 183 -4.04 8.65 17.28
C SER A 183 -4.13 7.99 18.68
N PRO A 184 -3.03 7.95 19.45
CA PRO A 184 -3.04 7.43 20.82
C PRO A 184 -4.12 8.03 21.71
N GLU A 185 -4.40 9.32 21.59
CA GLU A 185 -5.41 10.01 22.40
C GLU A 185 -6.84 9.58 22.04
N VAL A 186 -7.13 9.41 20.74
CA VAL A 186 -8.43 8.93 20.26
C VAL A 186 -8.63 7.46 20.66
N VAL A 187 -7.59 6.63 20.57
CA VAL A 187 -7.63 5.24 21.06
C VAL A 187 -7.90 5.20 22.57
N ALA A 188 -7.21 6.01 23.36
CA ALA A 188 -7.38 6.09 24.80
C ALA A 188 -8.80 6.55 25.19
N ALA A 189 -9.28 7.64 24.58
CA ALA A 189 -10.64 8.13 24.78
C ALA A 189 -11.68 7.06 24.43
N SER A 190 -11.48 6.37 23.32
CA SER A 190 -12.38 5.30 22.88
C SER A 190 -12.38 4.11 23.84
N ALA A 191 -11.21 3.74 24.37
CA ALA A 191 -11.08 2.66 25.36
C ALA A 191 -11.81 2.97 26.67
N ILE A 192 -11.79 4.23 27.12
CA ILE A 192 -12.52 4.69 28.31
C ILE A 192 -14.04 4.67 28.06
N GLN A 193 -14.47 5.07 26.86
CA GLN A 193 -15.90 5.22 26.54
C GLN A 193 -16.57 3.93 26.04
N GLY A 194 -15.81 2.94 25.57
CA GLY A 194 -16.35 1.70 24.99
C GLY A 194 -16.82 1.80 23.54
N ARG A 195 -16.55 2.93 22.89
CA ARG A 195 -16.96 3.29 21.52
C ARG A 195 -16.01 4.33 20.96
N ILE A 196 -16.01 4.55 19.65
CA ILE A 196 -15.16 5.59 19.03
C ILE A 196 -15.48 6.95 19.66
N ALA A 197 -14.45 7.58 20.23
CA ALA A 197 -14.55 8.83 20.97
C ALA A 197 -13.30 9.71 20.81
N SER A 198 -13.43 11.00 21.11
CA SER A 198 -12.35 12.00 21.09
C SER A 198 -12.01 12.45 22.51
N PRO A 199 -10.76 12.87 22.81
CA PRO A 199 -10.39 13.41 24.13
C PRO A 199 -11.09 14.74 24.48
N GLY A 200 -11.74 15.41 23.52
CA GLY A 200 -12.60 16.56 23.78
C GLY A 200 -11.92 17.94 23.75
N TRP A 201 -10.58 18.01 23.68
CA TRP A 201 -9.85 19.27 23.54
C TRP A 201 -9.42 19.62 22.11
N TYR A 202 -9.48 18.67 21.18
CA TYR A 202 -9.29 18.93 19.76
C TYR A 202 -10.66 19.19 19.12
N LEU A 203 -11.05 20.46 19.09
CA LEU A 203 -12.35 20.88 18.57
C LEU A 203 -12.27 21.12 17.06
N LYS A 204 -13.39 20.86 16.36
CA LYS A 204 -13.58 21.30 14.97
C LYS A 204 -13.32 22.82 14.90
N PRO A 205 -12.39 23.29 14.03
CA PRO A 205 -12.16 24.71 13.85
C PRO A 205 -13.44 25.45 13.40
N GLU A 206 -13.64 26.66 13.92
CA GLU A 206 -14.84 27.45 13.61
C GLU A 206 -14.91 27.80 12.12
N GLY A 207 -16.07 27.60 11.50
CA GLY A 207 -16.28 27.89 10.07
C GLY A 207 -15.61 26.91 9.10
N VAL A 208 -14.97 25.84 9.57
CA VAL A 208 -14.28 24.85 8.71
C VAL A 208 -15.13 23.59 8.58
N ASP A 209 -15.82 23.41 7.46
CA ASP A 209 -16.63 22.20 7.23
C ASP A 209 -15.83 21.00 6.70
N LYS A 210 -14.69 21.26 6.06
CA LYS A 210 -13.78 20.24 5.53
C LYS A 210 -12.34 20.72 5.65
N VAL A 211 -11.42 19.79 5.82
CA VAL A 211 -9.97 20.07 5.77
C VAL A 211 -9.65 20.66 4.40
N VAL A 212 -8.93 21.77 4.41
CA VAL A 212 -8.51 22.46 3.18
C VAL A 212 -7.24 21.79 2.67
N VAL A 213 -7.38 21.15 1.51
CA VAL A 213 -6.31 20.48 0.77
C VAL A 213 -6.43 20.83 -0.70
N GLY A 214 -5.33 20.75 -1.45
CA GLY A 214 -5.36 20.96 -2.90
C GLY A 214 -4.04 20.65 -3.59
N GLU A 215 -4.03 20.80 -4.90
CA GLU A 215 -2.82 20.74 -5.72
C GLU A 215 -2.15 22.13 -5.75
N GLY A 216 -0.82 22.14 -5.85
CA GLY A 216 -0.01 23.36 -5.81
C GLY A 216 0.67 23.60 -4.47
N THR A 217 1.11 24.83 -4.27
CA THR A 217 1.90 25.22 -3.10
C THR A 217 1.05 25.62 -1.90
N GLY A 218 -0.24 25.91 -2.12
CA GLY A 218 -1.14 26.45 -1.09
C GLY A 218 -1.03 27.98 -0.96
N ASP A 219 -0.12 28.62 -1.70
CA ASP A 219 -0.15 30.06 -1.93
C ASP A 219 -1.03 30.35 -3.15
N PHE A 220 -2.31 30.60 -2.89
CA PHE A 220 -3.30 30.84 -3.94
C PHE A 220 -2.94 31.99 -4.89
N ALA A 221 -2.16 32.98 -4.44
CA ALA A 221 -1.74 34.09 -5.29
C ALA A 221 -0.57 33.68 -6.20
N ALA A 222 0.42 32.97 -5.65
CA ALA A 222 1.54 32.43 -6.41
C ALA A 222 1.10 31.34 -7.39
N ASP A 223 0.20 30.44 -6.97
CA ASP A 223 -0.33 29.37 -7.80
C ASP A 223 -1.16 29.92 -8.97
N LYS A 224 -1.97 30.97 -8.74
CA LYS A 224 -2.71 31.67 -9.80
C LYS A 224 -1.76 32.38 -10.78
N ALA A 225 -0.70 33.02 -10.28
CA ALA A 225 0.32 33.64 -11.14
C ALA A 225 1.06 32.61 -11.99
N ARG A 226 1.44 31.46 -11.40
CA ARG A 226 2.10 30.35 -12.10
C ARG A 226 1.19 29.74 -13.16
N SER A 227 -0.09 29.49 -12.84
CA SER A 227 -1.07 29.01 -13.81
C SER A 227 -1.26 29.95 -15.00
N ILE A 228 -1.28 31.27 -14.77
CA ILE A 228 -1.34 32.26 -15.86
C ILE A 228 -0.06 32.21 -16.70
N GLN A 229 1.12 32.08 -16.07
CA GLN A 229 2.39 31.94 -16.78
C GLN A 229 2.45 30.66 -17.61
N ASP A 230 2.01 29.53 -17.07
CA ASP A 230 1.98 28.25 -17.77
C ASP A 230 1.01 28.30 -18.95
N ALA A 231 -0.17 28.89 -18.78
CA ALA A 231 -1.14 29.11 -19.86
C ALA A 231 -0.58 30.03 -20.95
N PHE A 232 0.11 31.12 -20.57
CA PHE A 232 0.82 31.96 -21.53
C PHE A 232 1.94 31.22 -22.25
N GLY A 233 2.71 30.39 -21.55
CA GLY A 233 3.76 29.56 -22.12
C GLY A 233 3.22 28.55 -23.14
N GLN A 234 2.08 27.94 -22.86
CA GLN A 234 1.39 27.07 -23.81
C GLN A 234 0.93 27.82 -25.05
N ILE A 235 0.29 29.00 -24.89
CA ILE A 235 -0.13 29.83 -26.01
C ILE A 235 1.06 30.28 -26.86
N ILE A 236 2.18 30.64 -26.25
CA ILE A 236 3.42 30.98 -26.97
C ILE A 236 3.94 29.77 -27.73
N GLY A 237 4.00 28.59 -27.10
CA GLY A 237 4.44 27.36 -27.75
C GLY A 237 3.54 26.95 -28.92
N GLU A 238 2.22 27.12 -28.80
CA GLU A 238 1.27 26.92 -29.89
C GLU A 238 1.50 27.92 -31.04
N MET A 239 1.75 29.19 -30.72
CA MET A 239 1.99 30.23 -31.71
C MET A 239 3.35 30.04 -32.43
N GLU A 240 4.39 29.62 -31.71
CA GLU A 240 5.68 29.21 -32.30
C GLU A 240 5.54 27.97 -33.18
N GLY A 241 4.71 27.00 -32.78
CA GLY A 241 4.37 25.83 -33.59
C GLY A 241 3.69 26.19 -34.91
N VAL A 242 2.75 27.16 -34.90
CA VAL A 242 2.07 27.67 -36.10
C VAL A 242 3.04 28.44 -37.01
N ILE A 243 3.94 29.25 -36.45
CA ILE A 243 4.97 29.96 -37.22
C ILE A 243 5.93 28.97 -37.87
N THR A 244 6.38 27.95 -37.13
CA THR A 244 7.27 26.91 -37.65
C THR A 244 6.61 26.11 -38.76
N ALA A 245 5.30 25.80 -38.64
CA ALA A 245 4.52 25.15 -39.68
C ALA A 245 4.37 26.04 -40.94
N ALA A 246 4.14 27.35 -40.76
CA ALA A 246 4.06 28.30 -41.87
C ALA A 246 5.41 28.55 -42.56
N GLU A 247 6.53 28.42 -41.85
CA GLU A 247 7.89 28.51 -42.40
C GLU A 247 8.33 27.22 -43.11
N THR A 248 7.74 26.07 -42.77
CA THR A 248 7.99 24.80 -43.46
C THR A 248 7.11 24.60 -44.71
N GLU A 249 6.03 25.36 -44.88
CA GLU A 249 5.19 25.37 -46.10
C GLU A 249 5.64 26.42 -47.15
N GLY A 250 6.94 26.47 -47.44
CA GLY A 250 7.47 27.07 -48.67
C GLY A 250 7.23 26.15 -49.90
N PRO A 251 7.20 26.68 -51.14
CA PRO A 251 6.71 25.93 -52.30
C PRO A 251 7.56 24.68 -52.59
N ALA A 252 6.90 23.53 -52.58
CA ALA A 252 7.48 22.21 -52.78
C ALA A 252 7.99 22.00 -54.22
N GLU A 253 9.26 21.59 -54.35
CA GLU A 253 9.71 20.78 -55.49
C GLU A 253 9.52 19.29 -55.11
N GLU A 254 8.72 18.59 -55.91
CA GLU A 254 8.45 17.16 -55.75
C GLU A 254 9.71 16.32 -56.03
N SER A 255 10.23 15.64 -55.01
CA SER A 255 11.00 14.42 -55.19
C SER A 255 10.36 13.28 -54.40
N ALA A 256 9.69 12.38 -55.11
CA ALA A 256 9.03 11.22 -54.54
C ALA A 256 10.06 10.22 -53.98
N SER A 257 9.96 9.94 -52.69
CA SER A 257 10.52 8.72 -52.07
C SER A 257 9.36 7.81 -51.67
N PRO A 258 9.46 6.47 -51.86
CA PRO A 258 8.37 5.56 -51.55
C PRO A 258 8.16 5.43 -50.03
N PRO A 259 6.98 4.99 -49.58
CA PRO A 259 6.68 4.86 -48.16
C PRO A 259 7.52 3.73 -47.56
N VAL A 260 8.25 4.05 -46.50
CA VAL A 260 8.95 3.07 -45.67
C VAL A 260 7.88 2.35 -44.85
N THR A 261 7.69 1.06 -45.11
CA THR A 261 7.01 0.15 -44.18
C THR A 261 7.80 0.12 -42.87
N GLU A 262 7.20 0.59 -41.78
CA GLU A 262 7.72 0.37 -40.42
C GLU A 262 7.86 -1.14 -40.19
N GLY A 263 9.08 -1.65 -40.19
CA GLY A 263 9.36 -3.02 -39.77
C GLY A 263 9.05 -3.16 -38.27
N GLU A 264 8.25 -4.16 -37.90
CA GLU A 264 8.04 -4.52 -36.49
C GLU A 264 9.38 -4.68 -35.77
N THR A 265 9.67 -3.81 -34.81
CA THR A 265 10.80 -3.97 -33.90
C THR A 265 10.52 -5.17 -32.99
N LEU A 266 11.22 -6.28 -33.21
CA LEU A 266 11.12 -7.47 -32.37
C LEU A 266 12.03 -7.34 -31.15
N THR A 267 11.49 -7.61 -29.97
CA THR A 267 12.25 -7.66 -28.72
C THR A 267 13.15 -8.90 -28.73
N GLY A 268 14.42 -8.72 -28.35
CA GLY A 268 15.35 -9.84 -28.17
C GLY A 268 14.95 -10.69 -26.97
N ILE A 269 14.88 -12.01 -27.15
CA ILE A 269 14.58 -12.97 -26.07
C ILE A 269 15.87 -13.65 -25.64
N LEU A 270 16.22 -13.52 -24.35
CA LEU A 270 17.42 -14.15 -23.81
C LEU A 270 17.22 -15.66 -23.55
N PRO A 271 18.29 -16.48 -23.65
CA PRO A 271 18.20 -17.92 -23.38
C PRO A 271 17.61 -18.22 -22.00
N GLY A 272 16.55 -19.04 -21.97
CA GLY A 272 15.84 -19.42 -20.75
C GLY A 272 14.68 -18.50 -20.38
N PHE A 273 14.49 -17.37 -21.05
CA PHE A 273 13.28 -16.55 -20.94
C PHE A 273 12.19 -17.12 -21.86
N PRO A 274 10.91 -17.18 -21.44
CA PRO A 274 9.84 -17.72 -22.27
C PRO A 274 9.60 -16.86 -23.51
N GLU A 275 9.39 -17.49 -24.67
CA GLU A 275 8.97 -16.76 -25.89
C GLU A 275 7.48 -16.48 -25.92
N LYS A 276 6.70 -17.29 -25.20
CA LYS A 276 5.24 -17.24 -25.14
C LYS A 276 4.76 -17.63 -23.75
N VAL A 277 3.75 -16.93 -23.25
CA VAL A 277 3.00 -17.32 -22.05
C VAL A 277 1.52 -17.34 -22.39
N GLU A 278 0.79 -18.39 -22.00
CA GLU A 278 -0.64 -18.49 -22.27
C GLU A 278 -1.39 -19.18 -21.14
N GLY A 279 -2.67 -18.86 -21.00
CA GLY A 279 -3.54 -19.46 -19.99
C GLY A 279 -4.97 -18.95 -20.05
N GLU A 280 -5.83 -19.55 -19.24
CA GLU A 280 -7.18 -19.03 -19.00
C GLU A 280 -7.10 -17.86 -18.01
N ILE A 281 -7.88 -16.80 -18.27
CA ILE A 281 -7.97 -15.65 -17.37
C ILE A 281 -8.82 -16.02 -16.16
N VAL A 282 -8.21 -15.92 -14.98
CA VAL A 282 -8.88 -15.96 -13.68
C VAL A 282 -8.86 -14.55 -13.11
N PHE A 283 -10.04 -13.93 -13.03
CA PHE A 283 -10.21 -12.53 -12.66
C PHE A 283 -10.56 -12.38 -11.17
N CYS A 284 -9.75 -11.61 -10.47
CA CYS A 284 -10.00 -11.14 -9.10
C CYS A 284 -10.38 -9.66 -9.14
N ASP A 285 -11.68 -9.36 -9.18
CA ASP A 285 -12.18 -8.00 -9.38
C ASP A 285 -12.12 -7.14 -8.11
N ASN A 286 -10.91 -6.75 -7.73
CA ASN A 286 -10.72 -5.81 -6.66
C ASN A 286 -9.46 -4.96 -6.88
N ASP A 287 -9.58 -3.67 -6.56
CA ASP A 287 -8.43 -2.79 -6.49
C ASP A 287 -7.79 -2.93 -5.10
N ASN A 288 -6.49 -2.66 -5.01
CA ASN A 288 -5.76 -2.68 -3.75
C ASN A 288 -5.80 -4.04 -3.05
N ILE A 289 -5.81 -5.15 -3.81
CA ILE A 289 -5.51 -6.48 -3.26
C ILE A 289 -4.10 -6.41 -2.69
N ASN A 290 -4.03 -6.22 -1.38
CA ASN A 290 -2.79 -6.00 -0.66
C ASN A 290 -2.08 -7.33 -0.39
N THR A 291 -0.82 -7.29 0.03
CA THR A 291 -0.06 -8.51 0.30
C THR A 291 -0.59 -9.33 1.47
N ASP A 292 -1.45 -8.79 2.37
CA ASP A 292 -2.14 -9.61 3.37
C ASP A 292 -3.31 -10.38 2.76
N GLY A 293 -3.95 -9.82 1.73
CA GLY A 293 -4.93 -10.53 0.89
C GLY A 293 -4.28 -11.67 0.12
N ILE A 294 -3.10 -11.44 -0.47
CA ILE A 294 -2.35 -12.44 -1.26
C ILE A 294 -1.69 -13.50 -0.37
N TYR A 295 -1.04 -13.10 0.71
CA TYR A 295 -0.33 -14.02 1.63
C TYR A 295 -0.47 -13.53 3.08
N PRO A 296 -1.33 -14.15 3.90
CA PRO A 296 -1.68 -13.62 5.22
C PRO A 296 -0.47 -13.41 6.16
N GLY A 297 -0.49 -12.31 6.93
CA GLY A 297 0.59 -11.92 7.86
C GLY A 297 1.01 -13.00 8.83
N ARG A 298 0.05 -13.79 9.30
CA ARG A 298 0.25 -14.92 10.23
C ARG A 298 1.23 -15.99 9.74
N TYR A 299 1.49 -16.07 8.43
CA TYR A 299 2.41 -17.05 7.84
C TYR A 299 3.82 -16.50 7.58
N THR A 300 4.01 -15.17 7.68
CA THR A 300 5.24 -14.48 7.23
C THR A 300 6.53 -15.04 7.83
N TYR A 301 6.51 -15.45 9.09
CA TYR A 301 7.68 -15.94 9.83
C TYR A 301 7.61 -17.44 10.09
N GLN A 302 6.90 -18.18 9.24
CA GLN A 302 6.86 -19.64 9.26
C GLN A 302 7.86 -20.19 8.24
N ASP A 303 9.15 -20.18 8.59
CA ASP A 303 10.26 -20.50 7.69
C ASP A 303 10.23 -21.95 7.15
N GLY A 304 9.47 -22.84 7.79
CA GLY A 304 9.34 -24.25 7.42
C GLY A 304 8.22 -24.58 6.44
N MET A 305 7.52 -23.59 5.87
CA MET A 305 6.40 -23.85 4.96
C MET A 305 6.89 -24.47 3.64
N THR A 306 6.27 -25.59 3.24
CA THR A 306 6.51 -26.20 1.92
C THR A 306 5.84 -25.39 0.81
N THR A 307 6.24 -25.63 -0.44
CA THR A 307 5.59 -25.03 -1.62
C THR A 307 4.09 -25.32 -1.66
N GLU A 308 3.68 -26.55 -1.34
CA GLU A 308 2.27 -26.94 -1.29
C GLU A 308 1.51 -26.17 -0.20
N GLN A 309 2.13 -25.99 0.97
CA GLN A 309 1.53 -25.19 2.05
C GLN A 309 1.42 -23.71 1.67
N MET A 310 2.43 -23.15 0.99
CA MET A 310 2.36 -21.78 0.46
C MET A 310 1.23 -21.63 -0.58
N ALA A 311 1.05 -22.63 -1.45
CA ALA A 311 -0.02 -22.62 -2.43
C ALA A 311 -1.40 -22.61 -1.75
N LEU A 312 -1.58 -23.39 -0.68
CA LEU A 312 -2.84 -23.50 0.07
C LEU A 312 -3.29 -22.20 0.74
N VAL A 313 -2.35 -21.35 1.16
CA VAL A 313 -2.66 -20.06 1.83
C VAL A 313 -2.65 -18.87 0.87
N CYS A 314 -2.33 -19.09 -0.41
CA CYS A 314 -2.35 -18.04 -1.41
C CYS A 314 -3.78 -17.50 -1.58
N MET A 315 -3.91 -16.17 -1.55
CA MET A 315 -5.16 -15.42 -1.65
C MET A 315 -6.18 -15.72 -0.53
N GLU A 316 -5.81 -16.43 0.55
CA GLU A 316 -6.78 -16.92 1.56
C GLU A 316 -7.57 -15.81 2.26
N ASN A 317 -6.92 -14.68 2.55
CA ASN A 317 -7.59 -13.53 3.16
C ASN A 317 -8.41 -12.71 2.14
N TYR A 318 -8.15 -12.88 0.84
CA TYR A 318 -8.95 -12.30 -0.23
C TYR A 318 -10.19 -13.15 -0.52
N ASP A 319 -9.99 -14.42 -0.86
CA ASP A 319 -11.03 -15.38 -1.21
C ASP A 319 -10.62 -16.79 -0.77
N THR A 320 -11.34 -17.36 0.20
CA THR A 320 -11.07 -18.70 0.72
C THR A 320 -11.28 -19.81 -0.32
N GLU A 321 -12.08 -19.54 -1.36
CA GLU A 321 -12.34 -20.47 -2.45
C GLU A 321 -11.30 -20.38 -3.58
N PHE A 322 -10.39 -19.40 -3.54
CA PHE A 322 -9.37 -19.20 -4.58
C PHE A 322 -8.63 -20.50 -4.94
N ARG A 323 -8.20 -21.25 -3.91
CA ARG A 323 -7.48 -22.53 -4.07
C ARG A 323 -8.27 -23.62 -4.80
N ASN A 324 -9.60 -23.55 -4.75
CA ASN A 324 -10.50 -24.50 -5.40
C ASN A 324 -10.81 -24.10 -6.84
N ILE A 325 -10.55 -22.83 -7.19
CA ILE A 325 -10.88 -22.20 -8.47
C ILE A 325 -9.67 -22.17 -9.39
N ILE A 326 -8.50 -21.81 -8.86
CA ILE A 326 -7.24 -21.66 -9.60
C ILE A 326 -6.68 -23.01 -10.05
N ARG A 327 -6.01 -23.03 -11.20
CA ARG A 327 -5.38 -24.21 -11.80
C ARG A 327 -3.98 -23.86 -12.31
N PRO A 328 -3.08 -24.86 -12.43
CA PRO A 328 -1.79 -24.66 -13.07
C PRO A 328 -1.92 -24.06 -14.47
N ASN A 329 -1.06 -23.10 -14.79
CA ASN A 329 -1.01 -22.33 -16.04
C ASN A 329 -2.16 -21.33 -16.26
N ASP A 330 -2.96 -21.02 -15.24
CA ASP A 330 -3.88 -19.88 -15.32
C ASP A 330 -3.14 -18.54 -15.34
N VAL A 331 -3.78 -17.53 -15.93
CA VAL A 331 -3.33 -16.14 -15.86
C VAL A 331 -4.19 -15.42 -14.82
N LEU A 332 -3.55 -15.00 -13.72
CA LEU A 332 -4.22 -14.24 -12.68
C LEU A 332 -4.38 -12.79 -13.13
N VAL A 333 -5.61 -12.28 -13.20
CA VAL A 333 -5.89 -10.88 -13.54
C VAL A 333 -6.50 -10.17 -12.33
N ALA A 334 -5.99 -8.99 -11.99
CA ALA A 334 -6.47 -8.20 -10.85
C ALA A 334 -6.66 -6.72 -11.21
N GLY A 335 -7.28 -5.95 -10.29
CA GLY A 335 -7.49 -4.53 -10.45
C GLY A 335 -6.24 -3.67 -10.35
N TYR A 336 -6.40 -2.42 -9.93
CA TYR A 336 -5.31 -1.44 -9.77
C TYR A 336 -4.61 -1.60 -8.41
N SER A 337 -3.33 -1.21 -8.35
CA SER A 337 -2.50 -1.26 -7.15
C SER A 337 -2.36 -2.66 -6.53
N PHE A 338 -2.28 -3.70 -7.35
CA PHE A 338 -2.09 -5.09 -6.90
C PHE A 338 -0.78 -5.25 -6.11
N GLY A 339 -0.84 -5.99 -5.00
CA GLY A 339 0.32 -6.22 -4.13
C GLY A 339 0.71 -5.03 -3.25
N CYS A 340 -0.21 -4.12 -2.94
CA CYS A 340 0.07 -2.99 -2.04
C CYS A 340 0.29 -3.45 -0.58
N GLY A 341 0.87 -2.60 0.27
CA GLY A 341 1.03 -2.88 1.70
C GLY A 341 2.41 -3.46 2.09
N SER A 342 2.43 -4.64 2.71
CA SER A 342 3.68 -5.22 3.26
C SER A 342 4.65 -5.66 2.16
N SER A 343 5.95 -5.59 2.44
CA SER A 343 7.03 -5.92 1.50
C SER A 343 7.33 -7.42 1.34
N ARG A 344 6.46 -8.29 1.86
CA ARG A 344 6.66 -9.75 1.86
C ARG A 344 6.84 -10.27 0.44
N GLU A 345 7.94 -10.97 0.19
CA GLU A 345 8.16 -11.63 -1.11
C GLU A 345 7.30 -12.88 -1.27
N GLN A 346 6.82 -13.46 -0.16
CA GLN A 346 5.94 -14.63 -0.15
C GLN A 346 4.63 -14.40 -0.90
N ALA A 347 4.20 -13.15 -1.07
CA ALA A 347 3.08 -12.81 -1.94
C ALA A 347 3.34 -13.22 -3.40
N ALA A 348 4.58 -13.07 -3.91
CA ALA A 348 4.94 -13.53 -5.24
C ALA A 348 5.20 -15.05 -5.27
N THR A 349 5.90 -15.60 -4.28
CA THR A 349 6.23 -17.04 -4.27
C THR A 349 5.01 -17.94 -4.06
N SER A 350 3.99 -17.50 -3.31
CA SER A 350 2.74 -18.26 -3.15
C SER A 350 1.90 -18.31 -4.43
N ILE A 351 1.95 -17.28 -5.27
CA ILE A 351 1.35 -17.27 -6.61
C ILE A 351 2.09 -18.29 -7.49
N LEU A 352 3.43 -18.26 -7.50
CA LEU A 352 4.25 -19.25 -8.21
C LEU A 352 4.03 -20.68 -7.70
N ALA A 353 3.79 -20.86 -6.40
CA ALA A 353 3.50 -22.16 -5.81
C ALA A 353 2.19 -22.78 -6.34
N ASN A 354 1.24 -21.93 -6.78
CA ASN A 354 0.03 -22.35 -7.49
C ASN A 354 0.27 -22.61 -8.99
N GLN A 355 1.52 -22.56 -9.46
CA GLN A 355 1.90 -22.74 -10.86
C GLN A 355 1.23 -21.72 -11.79
N ILE A 356 1.06 -20.49 -11.31
CA ILE A 356 0.54 -19.34 -12.08
C ILE A 356 1.75 -18.67 -12.75
N PRO A 357 1.90 -18.76 -14.09
CA PRO A 357 3.06 -18.21 -14.79
C PRO A 357 3.03 -16.70 -14.96
N LEU A 358 1.85 -16.07 -14.88
CA LEU A 358 1.65 -14.66 -15.21
C LEU A 358 0.58 -14.02 -14.34
N VAL A 359 0.88 -12.83 -13.83
CA VAL A 359 -0.10 -11.90 -13.25
C VAL A 359 -0.29 -10.72 -14.19
N VAL A 360 -1.54 -10.35 -14.43
CA VAL A 360 -1.92 -9.12 -15.11
C VAL A 360 -2.66 -8.22 -14.11
N ALA A 361 -2.35 -6.92 -14.10
CA ALA A 361 -3.06 -5.98 -13.26
C ALA A 361 -3.35 -4.68 -14.00
N GLY A 362 -4.28 -3.87 -13.48
CA GLY A 362 -4.42 -2.49 -13.91
C GLY A 362 -3.19 -1.66 -13.52
N SER A 363 -2.60 -1.96 -12.36
CA SER A 363 -1.27 -1.51 -11.96
C SER A 363 -0.72 -2.35 -10.80
N PHE A 364 0.60 -2.41 -10.66
CA PHE A 364 1.28 -3.06 -9.54
C PHE A 364 1.81 -2.04 -8.53
N SER A 365 1.87 -2.45 -7.27
CA SER A 365 2.64 -1.71 -6.27
C SER A 365 4.14 -1.96 -6.41
N ASN A 366 4.95 -0.90 -6.30
CA ASN A 366 6.39 -0.92 -6.56
C ASN A 366 7.16 -2.08 -5.90
N ILE A 367 6.90 -2.37 -4.62
CA ILE A 367 7.63 -3.42 -3.90
C ILE A 367 7.21 -4.81 -4.41
N PHE A 368 5.92 -5.03 -4.64
CA PHE A 368 5.43 -6.29 -5.20
C PHE A 368 6.00 -6.53 -6.62
N GLY A 369 6.04 -5.50 -7.47
CA GLY A 369 6.65 -5.60 -8.79
C GLY A 369 8.12 -6.02 -8.72
N ARG A 370 8.90 -5.43 -7.81
CA ARG A 370 10.30 -5.84 -7.55
C ARG A 370 10.41 -7.28 -7.03
N ASN A 371 9.57 -7.66 -6.07
CA ASN A 371 9.56 -9.01 -5.52
C ASN A 371 9.20 -10.06 -6.58
N SER A 372 8.30 -9.71 -7.51
CA SER A 372 7.90 -10.57 -8.63
C SER A 372 9.11 -10.86 -9.53
N ILE A 373 9.85 -9.83 -9.95
CA ILE A 373 11.10 -9.99 -10.72
C ILE A 373 12.11 -10.83 -9.94
N ASN A 374 12.33 -10.51 -8.66
CA ASN A 374 13.28 -11.22 -7.81
C ASN A 374 12.98 -12.72 -7.69
N ASN A 375 11.71 -13.11 -7.80
CA ASN A 375 11.26 -14.50 -7.69
C ASN A 375 10.90 -15.14 -9.04
N ALA A 376 11.11 -14.45 -10.15
CA ALA A 376 10.72 -14.88 -11.50
C ALA A 376 9.21 -15.08 -11.72
N LEU A 377 8.37 -14.32 -11.01
CA LEU A 377 6.96 -14.16 -11.35
C LEU A 377 6.82 -13.06 -12.41
N LEU A 378 6.23 -13.40 -13.55
CA LEU A 378 5.96 -12.44 -14.62
C LEU A 378 4.74 -11.58 -14.26
N GLY A 379 4.87 -10.28 -14.51
CA GLY A 379 3.81 -9.30 -14.30
C GLY A 379 3.70 -8.36 -15.51
N ILE A 380 2.49 -8.12 -16.00
CA ILE A 380 2.22 -7.12 -17.06
C ILE A 380 1.04 -6.23 -16.67
N GLU A 381 1.13 -4.93 -16.96
CA GLU A 381 0.05 -3.99 -16.70
C GLU A 381 -0.81 -3.84 -17.96
N ILE A 382 -2.10 -4.17 -17.86
CA ILE A 382 -3.06 -4.04 -18.96
C ILE A 382 -4.37 -3.42 -18.42
N PRO A 383 -4.42 -2.09 -18.17
CA PRO A 383 -5.61 -1.41 -17.67
C PRO A 383 -6.87 -1.71 -18.50
N LYS A 384 -6.74 -1.71 -19.82
CA LYS A 384 -7.83 -1.99 -20.77
C LYS A 384 -8.44 -3.37 -20.59
N LEU A 385 -7.66 -4.39 -20.22
CA LEU A 385 -8.20 -5.73 -19.94
C LEU A 385 -9.05 -5.71 -18.67
N VAL A 386 -8.60 -5.01 -17.63
CA VAL A 386 -9.35 -4.86 -16.38
C VAL A 386 -10.66 -4.12 -16.62
N GLU A 387 -10.62 -3.02 -17.35
CA GLU A 387 -11.81 -2.24 -17.74
C GLU A 387 -12.79 -3.11 -18.53
N ARG A 388 -12.30 -3.84 -19.54
CA ARG A 388 -13.12 -4.74 -20.35
C ARG A 388 -13.76 -5.88 -19.54
N LEU A 389 -13.02 -6.49 -18.61
CA LEU A 389 -13.56 -7.52 -17.71
C LEU A 389 -14.66 -6.95 -16.80
N ARG A 390 -14.48 -5.72 -16.30
CA ARG A 390 -15.49 -5.02 -15.49
C ARG A 390 -16.72 -4.64 -16.28
N GLU A 391 -16.58 -4.24 -17.54
CA GLU A 391 -17.72 -4.00 -18.43
C GLU A 391 -18.57 -5.27 -18.62
N VAL A 392 -17.92 -6.42 -18.78
CA VAL A 392 -18.60 -7.69 -19.05
C VAL A 392 -19.22 -8.30 -17.78
N TYR A 393 -18.54 -8.21 -16.64
CA TYR A 393 -18.94 -8.88 -15.41
C TYR A 393 -19.47 -7.96 -14.30
N GLY A 394 -19.45 -6.64 -14.48
CA GLY A 394 -19.80 -5.66 -13.43
C GLY A 394 -21.25 -5.74 -12.95
N ASP A 395 -22.15 -6.15 -13.85
CA ASP A 395 -23.58 -6.34 -13.57
C ASP A 395 -23.94 -7.75 -13.07
N ASP A 396 -22.96 -8.67 -12.94
CA ASP A 396 -23.23 -10.00 -12.39
C ASP A 396 -23.67 -9.88 -10.92
N PRO A 397 -24.90 -10.28 -10.55
CA PRO A 397 -25.39 -10.16 -9.18
C PRO A 397 -24.62 -11.05 -8.19
N ALA A 398 -23.96 -12.12 -8.64
CA ALA A 398 -23.22 -13.02 -7.77
C ALA A 398 -21.92 -12.40 -7.26
N LYS A 399 -21.32 -11.47 -8.01
CA LYS A 399 -20.03 -10.78 -7.71
C LYS A 399 -19.00 -11.67 -6.99
N PRO A 400 -18.68 -12.87 -7.53
CA PRO A 400 -17.65 -13.72 -6.95
C PRO A 400 -16.32 -12.98 -6.87
N LEU A 401 -15.60 -13.18 -5.77
CA LEU A 401 -14.29 -12.56 -5.56
C LEU A 401 -13.26 -13.07 -6.57
N THR A 402 -13.30 -14.37 -6.89
CA THR A 402 -12.47 -14.99 -7.93
C THR A 402 -13.34 -15.62 -9.01
N ARG A 403 -13.09 -15.28 -10.27
CA ARG A 403 -13.87 -15.76 -11.42
C ARG A 403 -13.00 -16.44 -12.46
N ARG A 404 -13.31 -17.68 -12.82
CA ARG A 404 -12.88 -18.24 -14.11
C ARG A 404 -13.72 -17.64 -15.23
N THR A 405 -13.09 -16.96 -16.17
CA THR A 405 -13.80 -16.22 -17.21
C THR A 405 -14.09 -17.06 -18.45
N GLY A 406 -13.37 -18.18 -18.64
CA GLY A 406 -13.31 -18.89 -19.92
C GLY A 406 -12.57 -18.12 -21.02
N TRP A 407 -12.07 -16.92 -20.75
CA TRP A 407 -11.27 -16.14 -21.69
C TRP A 407 -9.84 -16.66 -21.69
N LYS A 408 -9.16 -16.51 -22.82
CA LYS A 408 -7.75 -16.91 -22.97
C LYS A 408 -6.88 -15.69 -23.18
N LEU A 409 -5.70 -15.72 -22.58
CA LEU A 409 -4.64 -14.75 -22.82
C LEU A 409 -3.45 -15.47 -23.43
N VAL A 410 -2.90 -14.89 -24.50
CA VAL A 410 -1.65 -15.31 -25.12
C VAL A 410 -0.73 -14.11 -25.21
N TRP A 411 0.39 -14.14 -24.51
CA TRP A 411 1.45 -13.14 -24.61
C TRP A 411 2.56 -13.65 -25.53
N ASP A 412 2.73 -12.96 -26.67
CA ASP A 412 3.91 -13.07 -27.53
C ASP A 412 4.95 -12.08 -27.02
N VAL A 413 5.98 -12.63 -26.36
CA VAL A 413 7.05 -11.83 -25.75
C VAL A 413 7.90 -11.14 -26.81
N ARG A 414 8.14 -11.81 -27.95
CA ARG A 414 8.99 -11.30 -29.02
C ARG A 414 8.39 -10.07 -29.67
N ARG A 415 7.07 -10.04 -29.79
CA ARG A 415 6.31 -8.92 -30.37
C ARG A 415 5.85 -7.91 -29.33
N SER A 416 6.04 -8.19 -28.04
CA SER A 416 5.48 -7.41 -26.94
C SER A 416 3.96 -7.17 -27.13
N GLN A 417 3.25 -8.24 -27.51
CA GLN A 417 1.82 -8.20 -27.83
C GLN A 417 1.07 -9.28 -27.06
N VAL A 418 -0.07 -8.90 -26.50
CA VAL A 418 -0.99 -9.80 -25.82
C VAL A 418 -2.25 -9.92 -26.64
N THR A 419 -2.62 -11.14 -27.00
CA THR A 419 -3.90 -11.46 -27.62
C THR A 419 -4.84 -11.98 -26.54
N ILE A 420 -6.02 -11.39 -26.46
CA ILE A 420 -7.09 -11.81 -25.56
C ILE A 420 -8.21 -12.39 -26.42
N THR A 421 -8.67 -13.60 -26.09
CA THR A 421 -9.83 -14.25 -26.71
C THR A 421 -10.93 -14.38 -25.67
N GLU A 422 -12.05 -13.68 -25.89
CA GLU A 422 -13.23 -13.71 -25.04
C GLU A 422 -13.98 -15.05 -25.19
N GLN A 423 -14.93 -15.31 -24.29
CA GLN A 423 -15.68 -16.58 -24.26
C GLN A 423 -16.49 -16.84 -25.54
N ASP A 424 -16.95 -15.78 -26.20
CA ASP A 424 -17.72 -15.85 -27.46
C ASP A 424 -16.83 -16.06 -28.71
N GLY A 425 -15.50 -16.11 -28.52
CA GLY A 425 -14.52 -16.26 -29.59
C GLY A 425 -14.01 -14.94 -30.18
N THR A 426 -14.52 -13.79 -29.73
CA THR A 426 -14.00 -12.48 -30.12
C THR A 426 -12.57 -12.32 -29.63
N SER A 427 -11.66 -11.84 -30.49
CA SER A 427 -10.27 -11.60 -30.12
C SER A 427 -9.82 -10.18 -30.38
N TRP A 428 -9.00 -9.65 -29.49
CA TRP A 428 -8.34 -8.36 -29.64
C TRP A 428 -6.90 -8.42 -29.14
N VAL A 429 -6.09 -7.47 -29.61
CA VAL A 429 -4.65 -7.40 -29.31
C VAL A 429 -4.36 -6.12 -28.55
N GLU A 430 -3.46 -6.22 -27.58
CA GLU A 430 -2.91 -5.10 -26.83
C GLU A 430 -1.39 -5.13 -26.86
N LYS A 431 -0.79 -3.97 -27.13
CA LYS A 431 0.66 -3.82 -27.06
C LYS A 431 1.05 -3.59 -25.59
N VAL A 432 2.04 -4.33 -25.11
CA VAL A 432 2.57 -4.20 -23.76
C VAL A 432 4.02 -3.70 -23.79
N GLY A 433 4.54 -3.27 -22.63
CA GLY A 433 5.93 -2.86 -22.52
C GLY A 433 6.89 -4.02 -22.78
N GLU A 434 8.04 -3.71 -23.37
CA GLU A 434 9.11 -4.69 -23.56
C GLU A 434 9.73 -5.09 -22.21
N MET A 435 10.12 -6.35 -22.07
CA MET A 435 10.88 -6.80 -20.90
C MET A 435 12.36 -6.43 -21.07
N PRO A 436 12.92 -5.55 -20.22
CA PRO A 436 14.31 -5.15 -20.33
C PRO A 436 15.27 -6.34 -20.22
N PRO A 437 16.42 -6.36 -20.94
CA PRO A 437 17.35 -7.49 -20.91
C PRO A 437 17.79 -7.92 -19.50
N ASN A 438 18.05 -6.98 -18.60
CA ASN A 438 18.43 -7.28 -17.22
C ASN A 438 17.31 -7.97 -16.42
N VAL A 439 16.05 -7.66 -16.70
CA VAL A 439 14.90 -8.36 -16.11
C VAL A 439 14.80 -9.77 -16.70
N GLN A 440 14.97 -9.91 -18.02
CA GLN A 440 14.98 -11.21 -18.67
C GLN A 440 16.07 -12.13 -18.11
N GLU A 441 17.29 -11.63 -17.88
CA GLU A 441 18.39 -12.42 -17.30
C GLU A 441 18.04 -12.98 -15.92
N ILE A 442 17.46 -12.16 -15.05
CA ILE A 442 17.07 -12.56 -13.70
C ILE A 442 15.99 -13.64 -13.76
N ILE A 443 14.95 -13.41 -14.55
CA ILE A 443 13.80 -14.31 -14.66
C ILE A 443 14.21 -15.63 -15.33
N ALA A 444 15.03 -15.59 -16.38
CA ALA A 444 15.54 -16.77 -17.08
C ALA A 444 16.35 -17.71 -16.17
N LYS A 445 16.94 -17.18 -15.09
CA LYS A 445 17.63 -17.98 -14.06
C LYS A 445 16.71 -18.44 -12.94
N GLY A 446 15.43 -18.08 -12.97
CA GLY A 446 14.45 -18.41 -11.93
C GLY A 446 14.56 -17.51 -10.70
N GLY A 447 15.00 -16.26 -10.87
CA GLY A 447 15.00 -15.23 -9.84
C GLY A 447 16.41 -14.75 -9.46
N ILE A 448 16.45 -13.67 -8.67
CA ILE A 448 17.68 -12.93 -8.36
C ILE A 448 18.69 -13.77 -7.59
N VAL A 449 18.23 -14.65 -6.68
CA VAL A 449 19.11 -15.52 -5.90
C VAL A 449 19.87 -16.48 -6.83
N LYS A 450 19.15 -17.13 -7.75
CA LYS A 450 19.74 -18.07 -8.71
C LYS A 450 20.61 -17.36 -9.74
N TRP A 451 20.22 -16.15 -10.15
CA TRP A 451 21.05 -15.30 -11.00
C TRP A 451 22.38 -14.98 -10.31
N VAL A 452 22.37 -14.48 -9.06
CA VAL A 452 23.60 -14.20 -8.29
C VAL A 452 24.45 -15.47 -8.14
N GLN A 453 23.86 -16.60 -7.79
CA GLN A 453 24.58 -17.88 -7.71
C GLN A 453 25.30 -18.23 -9.02
N SER A 454 24.63 -18.03 -10.17
CA SER A 454 25.24 -18.29 -11.47
C SER A 454 26.41 -17.35 -11.78
N THR A 455 26.34 -16.08 -11.35
CA THR A 455 27.43 -15.11 -11.54
C THR A 455 28.65 -15.37 -10.66
N LEU A 456 28.47 -15.98 -9.49
CA LEU A 456 29.57 -16.36 -8.60
C LEU A 456 30.27 -17.66 -9.03
N GLN A 457 29.61 -18.45 -9.88
CA GLN A 457 30.12 -19.72 -10.40
C GLN A 457 30.76 -19.59 -11.80
N ALA A 458 30.50 -18.47 -12.50
CA ALA A 458 31.12 -18.09 -13.76
C ALA A 458 32.48 -17.43 -13.52
#